data_AF-A0A816HF17-F1
#
_entry.id   AF-A0A816HF17-F1
#
_cell.length_a   1.000
_cell.length_b   1.000
_cell.length_c   1.000
_cell.angle_alpha   90.00
_cell.angle_beta   90.00
_cell.angle_gamma   90.00
#
_symmetry.space_group_name_H-M   'P 1'
#
loop_
_entity.id
_entity.type
_entity.pdbx_description
1 polymer ?
#
loop_
_entity_poly.entity_id
_entity_poly.type
_entity_poly.pdbx_seq_one_letter_code
_entity_poly.pdbx_strand_id
1 'polypeptide(L)'
;VILPIINMQRLADYFLVVGYDHDEERGGRSCGKIIQRFPDKDWPDCPFNPRIIHFCQPQGWVLTPKHELPTFFISILTDLDGLRHYCACLTFHQTLLPTTPTTTINTLLNKNNICSDEADDTAFLLPKTQMYAPKCLLLTSKLDCFEAFRNCLGIIYTAYVEPSSDIRIETLVGNILGSVNVPPPGGHALRFSIGADDRQVIQPPASPTVPCTGLSVYNLFKELGQFRT
;
A
#
# COMPACT_ATOMS: atom_id res chain seq x y z
N VAL A 1 31.65 6.39 31.10
CA VAL A 1 30.90 5.33 30.39
C VAL A 1 29.60 5.95 29.93
N ILE A 2 29.53 6.39 28.68
CA ILE A 2 28.30 6.92 28.09
C ILE A 2 27.42 5.69 27.87
N LEU A 3 26.31 5.59 28.61
CA LEU A 3 25.28 4.59 28.34
C LEU A 3 24.89 4.75 26.86
N PRO A 4 24.87 3.68 26.05
CA PRO A 4 24.37 3.80 24.69
C PRO A 4 22.93 4.31 24.79
N ILE A 5 22.66 5.45 24.15
CA ILE A 5 21.31 5.95 23.99
C ILE A 5 20.52 4.78 23.39
N ILE A 6 19.59 4.22 24.16
CA ILE A 6 18.69 3.16 23.73
C ILE A 6 17.81 3.79 22.65
N ASN A 7 18.26 3.76 21.41
CA ASN A 7 17.63 4.51 20.33
C ASN A 7 16.41 3.71 19.86
N MET A 8 15.27 3.95 20.51
CA MET A 8 14.00 3.40 20.06
C MET A 8 13.72 3.91 18.65
N GLN A 9 13.30 3.02 17.76
CA GLN A 9 13.01 3.37 16.37
C GLN A 9 11.50 3.52 16.18
N ARG A 10 11.08 4.52 15.40
CA ARG A 10 9.68 4.65 14.99
C ARG A 10 9.27 3.40 14.21
N LEU A 11 8.05 2.93 14.44
CA LEU A 11 7.54 1.75 13.74
C LEU A 11 7.48 1.97 12.22
N ALA A 12 7.02 3.13 11.78
CA ALA A 12 6.96 3.52 10.37
C ALA A 12 7.33 5.00 10.20
N ASP A 13 7.97 5.33 9.09
CA ASP A 13 8.43 6.69 8.77
C ASP A 13 7.38 7.46 7.97
N TYR A 14 6.74 6.83 6.98
CA TYR A 14 5.74 7.47 6.13
C TYR A 14 4.55 6.53 5.85
N PHE A 15 3.37 7.12 5.71
CA PHE A 15 2.19 6.50 5.12
C PHE A 15 1.85 7.21 3.81
N LEU A 16 1.54 6.46 2.76
CA LEU A 16 1.18 7.01 1.45
C LEU A 16 -0.12 6.40 0.92
N VAL A 17 -0.88 7.24 0.24
CA VAL A 17 -1.95 6.83 -0.67
C VAL A 17 -1.46 7.09 -2.08
N VAL A 18 -1.24 6.03 -2.86
CA VAL A 18 -0.80 6.12 -4.26
C VAL A 18 -1.93 5.61 -5.14
N GLY A 19 -2.27 6.35 -6.19
CA GLY A 19 -3.34 5.97 -7.11
C GLY A 19 -2.93 6.09 -8.56
N TYR A 20 -3.80 5.58 -9.42
CA TYR A 20 -3.67 5.68 -10.86
C TYR A 20 -3.71 7.14 -11.33
N ASP A 21 -2.73 7.55 -12.14
CA ASP A 21 -2.73 8.89 -12.71
C ASP A 21 -3.66 8.95 -13.93
N HIS A 22 -4.86 9.51 -13.75
CA HIS A 22 -5.83 9.64 -14.84
C HIS A 22 -5.39 10.66 -15.91
N ASP A 23 -4.56 11.63 -15.54
CA ASP A 23 -4.14 12.71 -16.44
C ASP A 23 -3.15 12.19 -17.50
N GLU A 24 -2.34 11.17 -17.14
CA GLU A 24 -1.33 10.54 -18.00
C GLU A 24 -1.83 9.24 -18.68
N GLU A 25 -3.13 8.95 -18.60
CA GLU A 25 -3.71 7.69 -19.10
C GLU A 25 -3.65 7.56 -20.62
N ARG A 26 -3.10 6.44 -21.08
CA ARG A 26 -3.03 6.06 -22.50
C ARG A 26 -3.47 4.62 -22.70
N GLY A 27 -4.67 4.43 -23.26
CA GLY A 27 -5.20 3.11 -23.60
C GLY A 27 -5.32 2.18 -22.38
N GLY A 28 -5.70 2.74 -21.23
CA GLY A 28 -5.96 2.00 -20.00
C GLY A 28 -4.70 1.73 -19.19
N ARG A 29 -3.55 2.25 -19.62
CA ARG A 29 -2.28 2.19 -18.89
C ARG A 29 -1.86 3.60 -18.48
N SER A 30 -1.26 3.71 -17.29
CA SER A 30 -0.71 4.97 -16.78
C SER A 30 0.46 4.70 -15.85
N CYS A 31 0.78 5.66 -14.98
CA CYS A 31 1.71 5.57 -13.88
C CYS A 31 0.99 5.76 -12.53
N GLY A 32 1.76 5.62 -11.45
CA GLY A 32 1.28 5.90 -10.09
C GLY A 32 1.55 7.34 -9.70
N LYS A 33 0.60 7.96 -9.00
CA LYS A 33 0.67 9.31 -8.46
C LYS A 33 0.44 9.28 -6.95
N ILE A 34 1.27 9.99 -6.19
CA ILE A 34 1.06 10.18 -4.75
C ILE A 34 -0.17 11.09 -4.59
N ILE A 35 -1.24 10.56 -4.03
CA ILE A 35 -2.47 11.31 -3.72
C ILE A 35 -2.32 11.99 -2.35
N GLN A 36 -1.81 11.25 -1.37
CA GLN A 36 -1.58 11.73 -0.01
C GLN A 36 -0.30 11.12 0.54
N ARG A 37 0.36 11.85 1.44
CA ARG A 37 1.53 11.42 2.18
C ARG A 37 1.46 11.96 3.59
N PHE A 38 1.84 11.13 4.56
CA PHE A 38 1.97 11.53 5.95
C PHE A 38 3.29 11.00 6.52
N PRO A 39 4.01 11.80 7.34
CA PRO A 39 3.82 13.24 7.51
C PRO A 39 4.11 14.03 6.21
N ASP A 40 3.57 15.24 6.12
CA ASP A 40 3.84 16.16 5.00
C ASP A 40 5.28 16.70 5.01
N LYS A 41 5.90 16.74 6.19
CA LYS A 41 7.28 17.19 6.38
C LYS A 41 8.20 16.00 6.57
N ASP A 42 9.33 16.04 5.90
CA ASP A 42 10.34 14.99 5.97
C ASP A 42 11.00 14.88 7.34
N TRP A 43 11.31 13.66 7.73
CA TRP A 43 12.14 13.38 8.90
C TRP A 43 13.60 13.75 8.61
N PRO A 44 14.29 14.46 9.54
CA PRO A 44 15.70 14.80 9.36
C PRO A 44 16.60 13.58 9.17
N ASP A 45 16.26 12.46 9.82
CA ASP A 45 17.02 11.20 9.79
C ASP A 45 16.52 10.19 8.74
N CYS A 46 15.43 10.51 8.04
CA CYS A 46 14.87 9.67 6.98
C CYS A 46 14.14 10.52 5.93
N PRO A 47 14.86 11.23 5.04
CA PRO A 47 14.26 11.99 3.96
C PRO A 47 13.37 11.11 3.07
N PHE A 48 12.32 11.69 2.50
CA PHE A 48 11.40 10.93 1.67
C PHE A 48 11.96 10.68 0.28
N ASN A 49 11.82 9.45 -0.21
CA ASN A 49 12.20 9.08 -1.57
C ASN A 49 10.96 8.92 -2.47
N PRO A 50 10.70 9.87 -3.38
CA PRO A 50 9.50 9.81 -4.25
C PRO A 50 9.53 8.65 -5.24
N ARG A 51 10.70 8.03 -5.50
CA ARG A 51 10.81 6.86 -6.41
C ARG A 51 10.07 5.63 -5.89
N ILE A 52 9.63 5.64 -4.64
CA ILE A 52 8.84 4.56 -4.05
C ILE A 52 7.59 4.20 -4.86
N ILE A 53 6.99 5.19 -5.55
CA ILE A 53 5.81 5.01 -6.40
C ILE A 53 5.98 3.92 -7.47
N HIS A 54 7.20 3.70 -7.94
CA HIS A 54 7.50 2.69 -8.96
C HIS A 54 7.35 1.26 -8.45
N PHE A 55 7.35 1.06 -7.13
CA PHE A 55 7.27 -0.25 -6.48
C PHE A 55 5.90 -0.53 -5.86
N CYS A 56 5.01 0.46 -5.84
CA CYS A 56 3.68 0.34 -5.22
C CYS A 56 2.71 -0.56 -5.99
N GLN A 57 3.00 -0.92 -7.25
CA GLN A 57 2.09 -1.70 -8.10
C GLN A 57 2.89 -2.60 -9.06
N PRO A 58 3.35 -3.78 -8.62
CA PRO A 58 4.20 -4.66 -9.42
C PRO A 58 3.50 -5.21 -10.67
N GLN A 59 2.16 -5.27 -10.67
CA GLN A 59 1.37 -5.67 -11.84
C GLN A 59 1.17 -4.53 -12.86
N GLY A 60 1.72 -3.34 -12.57
CA GLY A 60 1.55 -2.15 -13.39
C GLY A 60 0.25 -1.39 -13.12
N TRP A 61 0.27 -0.11 -13.50
CA TRP A 61 -0.88 0.79 -13.38
C TRP A 61 -1.77 0.63 -14.61
N VAL A 62 -2.65 -0.36 -14.58
CA VAL A 62 -3.54 -0.72 -15.70
C VAL A 62 -4.99 -0.80 -15.22
N LEU A 63 -5.91 -0.24 -15.98
CA LEU A 63 -7.34 -0.37 -15.74
C LEU A 63 -7.80 -1.80 -16.04
N THR A 64 -8.62 -2.35 -15.15
CA THR A 64 -9.15 -3.71 -15.28
C THR A 64 -10.68 -3.70 -15.26
N PRO A 65 -11.36 -4.54 -16.06
CA PRO A 65 -12.80 -4.75 -15.96
C PRO A 65 -13.18 -5.67 -14.80
N LYS A 66 -12.20 -6.32 -14.14
CA LYS A 66 -12.42 -7.27 -13.06
C LYS A 66 -12.05 -6.64 -11.72
N HIS A 67 -12.95 -6.74 -10.75
CA HIS A 67 -12.62 -6.43 -9.37
C HIS A 67 -11.74 -7.53 -8.77
N GLU A 68 -10.58 -7.14 -8.24
CA GLU A 68 -9.63 -8.05 -7.59
C GLU A 68 -9.56 -7.78 -6.09
N LEU A 69 -9.26 -8.83 -5.32
CA LEU A 69 -9.09 -8.72 -3.88
C LEU A 69 -7.81 -7.92 -3.52
N PRO A 70 -7.81 -7.20 -2.40
CA PRO A 70 -6.61 -6.53 -1.92
C PRO A 70 -5.45 -7.50 -1.73
N THR A 71 -4.27 -7.11 -2.19
CA THR A 71 -3.05 -7.92 -2.11
C THR A 71 -2.00 -7.18 -1.31
N PHE A 72 -1.40 -7.86 -0.33
CA PHE A 72 -0.31 -7.34 0.46
C PHE A 72 1.04 -7.89 -0.03
N PHE A 73 2.04 -7.03 -0.12
CA PHE A 73 3.43 -7.42 -0.39
C PHE A 73 4.42 -6.42 0.22
N ILE A 74 5.70 -6.81 0.27
CA ILE A 74 6.80 -5.94 0.67
C ILE A 74 7.68 -5.66 -0.54
N SER A 75 7.95 -4.39 -0.82
CA SER A 75 9.05 -3.97 -1.69
C SER A 75 10.20 -3.43 -0.84
N ILE A 76 11.43 -3.55 -1.32
CA ILE A 76 12.62 -3.09 -0.57
C ILE A 76 13.36 -2.07 -1.42
N LEU A 77 13.48 -0.85 -0.91
CA LEU A 77 14.35 0.17 -1.47
C LEU A 77 15.66 0.14 -0.69
N THR A 78 16.79 0.09 -1.40
CA THR A 78 18.11 0.22 -0.77
C THR A 78 18.67 1.58 -1.16
N ASP A 79 19.12 2.35 -0.17
CA ASP A 79 19.73 3.64 -0.41
C ASP A 79 21.22 3.53 -0.80
N LEU A 80 21.88 4.67 -0.97
CA LEU A 80 23.30 4.74 -1.32
C LEU A 80 24.22 4.25 -0.20
N ASP A 81 23.77 4.32 1.05
CA ASP A 81 24.51 3.86 2.24
C ASP A 81 24.28 2.36 2.52
N GLY A 82 23.46 1.69 1.70
CA GLY A 82 23.12 0.27 1.84
C GLY A 82 22.02 0.00 2.87
N LEU A 83 21.36 1.03 3.39
CA LEU A 83 20.23 0.88 4.31
C LEU A 83 18.98 0.47 3.53
N ARG A 84 18.20 -0.43 4.14
CA ARG A 84 16.96 -0.95 3.56
C ARG A 84 15.77 -0.17 4.11
N HIS A 85 14.92 0.27 3.19
CA HIS A 85 13.60 0.79 3.48
C HIS A 85 12.56 -0.22 2.99
N TYR A 86 11.91 -0.85 3.96
CA TYR A 86 10.81 -1.77 3.72
C TYR A 86 9.55 -0.99 3.40
N CYS A 87 8.96 -1.30 2.27
CA CYS A 87 7.76 -0.66 1.74
C CYS A 87 6.64 -1.69 1.79
N ALA A 88 5.86 -1.67 2.88
CA ALA A 88 4.71 -2.52 3.04
C ALA A 88 3.54 -1.95 2.24
N CYS A 89 3.12 -2.68 1.21
CA CYS A 89 2.15 -2.23 0.21
C CYS A 89 0.88 -3.07 0.33
N LEU A 90 -0.28 -2.42 0.35
CA LEU A 90 -1.58 -3.05 0.20
C LEU A 90 -2.26 -2.45 -1.03
N THR A 91 -2.27 -3.22 -2.12
CA THR A 91 -2.83 -2.82 -3.41
C THR A 91 -4.23 -3.36 -3.59
N PHE A 92 -5.13 -2.52 -4.09
CA PHE A 92 -6.52 -2.84 -4.32
C PHE A 92 -7.04 -2.02 -5.51
N HIS A 93 -8.27 -2.30 -5.94
CA HIS A 93 -8.86 -1.66 -7.10
C HIS A 93 -10.08 -0.83 -6.68
N GLN A 94 -10.12 0.42 -7.13
CA GLN A 94 -11.24 1.31 -6.89
C GLN A 94 -12.08 1.48 -8.16
N THR A 95 -13.40 1.44 -7.99
CA THR A 95 -14.40 1.79 -8.99
C THR A 95 -14.14 3.16 -9.61
N LEU A 96 -14.08 3.22 -10.94
CA LEU A 96 -14.09 4.49 -11.66
C LEU A 96 -15.49 5.09 -11.71
N LEU A 97 -15.58 6.38 -11.40
CA LEU A 97 -16.82 7.13 -11.56
C LEU A 97 -17.02 7.46 -13.05
N PRO A 98 -18.27 7.62 -13.52
CA PRO A 98 -18.55 8.00 -14.91
C PRO A 98 -17.92 9.34 -15.35
N THR A 99 -17.60 10.21 -14.39
CA THR A 99 -17.01 11.54 -14.60
C THR A 99 -15.49 11.54 -14.62
N THR A 100 -14.85 10.39 -14.41
CA THR A 100 -13.38 10.30 -14.36
C THR A 100 -12.81 10.47 -15.77
N PRO A 101 -11.93 11.46 -16.04
CA PRO A 101 -11.37 11.68 -17.38
C PRO A 101 -10.50 10.48 -17.75
N THR A 102 -11.02 9.59 -18.58
CA THR A 102 -10.32 8.36 -18.99
C THR A 102 -10.39 8.19 -20.50
N THR A 103 -9.22 8.21 -21.14
CA THR A 103 -9.07 8.08 -22.60
C THR A 103 -9.68 6.76 -23.08
N THR A 104 -9.56 5.69 -22.28
CA THR A 104 -10.17 4.39 -22.59
C THR A 104 -11.69 4.44 -22.67
N ILE A 105 -12.35 5.07 -21.69
CA ILE A 105 -13.82 5.24 -21.73
C ILE A 105 -14.22 6.05 -22.95
N ASN A 106 -13.52 7.16 -23.22
CA ASN A 106 -13.79 8.00 -24.39
C ASN A 106 -13.58 7.28 -25.72
N THR A 107 -12.55 6.43 -25.84
CA THR A 107 -12.32 5.63 -27.05
C THR A 107 -13.33 4.51 -27.24
N LEU A 108 -13.80 3.87 -26.16
CA LEU A 108 -14.89 2.89 -26.23
C LEU A 108 -16.21 3.55 -26.64
N LEU A 109 -16.50 4.75 -26.13
CA LEU A 109 -17.65 5.56 -26.54
C LEU A 109 -17.55 5.98 -28.01
N ASN A 110 -16.37 6.41 -28.47
CA ASN A 110 -16.17 6.86 -29.85
C ASN A 110 -16.14 5.72 -30.88
N LYS A 111 -15.66 4.53 -30.53
CA LYS A 111 -15.66 3.35 -31.45
C LYS A 111 -17.06 2.83 -31.74
N ASN A 112 -18.01 3.08 -30.86
CA ASN A 112 -19.41 2.68 -31.04
C ASN A 112 -20.24 3.71 -31.82
N ASN A 113 -19.67 4.88 -32.15
CA ASN A 113 -20.28 5.91 -33.00
C ASN A 113 -19.83 5.81 -34.47
N ILE A 114 -19.59 4.59 -34.96
CA ILE A 114 -19.39 4.31 -36.39
C ILE A 114 -20.48 3.35 -36.82
N CYS A 115 -21.73 3.81 -36.87
CA CYS A 115 -22.78 3.32 -37.78
C CYS A 115 -24.00 4.25 -37.72
N SER A 116 -24.41 4.65 -38.93
CA SER A 116 -25.69 5.25 -39.37
C SER A 116 -26.06 6.66 -38.90
N ASP A 117 -25.96 7.59 -39.86
CA ASP A 117 -27.02 8.57 -40.15
C ASP A 117 -28.40 7.91 -40.04
N GLU A 118 -29.26 8.47 -39.19
CA GLU A 118 -30.72 8.63 -39.30
C GLU A 118 -31.28 8.71 -37.87
N ALA A 119 -32.16 9.68 -37.66
CA ALA A 119 -32.73 10.03 -36.37
C ALA A 119 -33.50 8.86 -35.74
N ASP A 120 -33.12 8.44 -34.53
CA ASP A 120 -34.04 7.84 -33.59
C ASP A 120 -33.67 8.18 -32.14
N ASP A 121 -34.69 8.59 -31.39
CA ASP A 121 -34.63 9.16 -30.04
C ASP A 121 -34.52 8.04 -28.99
N THR A 122 -33.61 7.09 -29.23
CA THR A 122 -33.30 6.01 -28.32
C THR A 122 -31.81 5.99 -28.08
N ALA A 123 -31.38 6.75 -27.06
CA ALA A 123 -30.08 6.58 -26.42
C ALA A 123 -29.99 5.15 -25.86
N PHE A 124 -29.68 4.19 -26.74
CA PHE A 124 -29.54 2.78 -26.43
C PHE A 124 -28.43 2.66 -25.40
N LEU A 125 -28.84 2.29 -24.18
CA LEU A 125 -28.02 2.13 -22.98
C LEU A 125 -26.97 1.04 -23.21
N LEU A 126 -25.84 1.38 -23.83
CA LEU A 126 -24.66 0.53 -23.85
C LEU A 126 -24.21 0.30 -22.40
N PRO A 127 -23.83 -0.93 -22.01
CA PRO A 127 -23.35 -1.19 -20.67
C PRO A 127 -22.14 -0.29 -20.41
N LYS A 128 -22.27 0.67 -19.49
CA LYS A 128 -21.12 1.32 -18.86
C LYS A 128 -20.28 0.20 -18.30
N THR A 129 -19.23 -0.20 -19.03
CA THR A 129 -18.38 -1.29 -18.59
C THR A 129 -17.64 -0.74 -17.38
N GLN A 130 -18.01 -1.24 -16.20
CA GLN A 130 -17.41 -0.85 -14.94
C GLN A 130 -15.91 -1.17 -15.02
N MET A 131 -15.09 -0.13 -14.89
CA MET A 131 -13.63 -0.26 -14.87
C MET A 131 -13.14 0.06 -13.47
N TYR A 132 -12.01 -0.55 -13.11
CA TYR A 132 -11.37 -0.33 -11.82
C TYR A 132 -9.93 0.14 -12.03
N ALA A 133 -9.55 1.18 -11.28
CA ALA A 133 -8.18 1.66 -11.23
C ALA A 133 -7.44 1.09 -10.01
N PRO A 134 -6.18 0.68 -10.17
CA PRO A 134 -5.36 0.27 -9.04
C PRO A 134 -5.07 1.45 -8.12
N LYS A 135 -4.96 1.13 -6.82
CA LYS A 135 -4.62 2.02 -5.73
C LYS A 135 -3.79 1.25 -4.70
N CYS A 136 -2.93 1.95 -3.97
CA CYS A 136 -2.05 1.36 -2.97
C CYS A 136 -2.06 2.20 -1.69
N LEU A 137 -2.28 1.54 -0.55
CA LEU A 137 -1.92 2.07 0.77
C LEU A 137 -0.55 1.53 1.15
N LEU A 138 0.36 2.42 1.55
CA LEU A 138 1.75 2.04 1.76
C LEU A 138 2.30 2.59 3.08
N LEU A 139 3.06 1.76 3.80
CA LEU A 139 3.91 2.16 4.92
C LEU A 139 5.38 1.98 4.56
N THR A 140 6.22 2.96 4.89
CA THR A 140 7.68 2.82 4.81
C THR A 140 8.28 2.65 6.20
N SER A 141 9.24 1.76 6.36
CA SER A 141 9.98 1.60 7.62
C SER A 141 11.39 1.09 7.40
N LYS A 142 12.29 1.42 8.33
CA LYS A 142 13.61 0.78 8.45
C LYS A 142 13.54 -0.59 9.17
N LEU A 143 12.40 -0.92 9.77
CA LEU A 143 12.17 -2.16 10.51
C LEU A 143 11.47 -3.22 9.64
N ASP A 144 11.80 -4.49 9.86
CA ASP A 144 11.25 -5.65 9.14
C ASP A 144 9.98 -6.23 9.80
N CYS A 145 9.15 -5.37 10.41
CA CYS A 145 7.93 -5.73 11.13
C CYS A 145 6.75 -6.08 10.18
N PHE A 146 6.96 -6.95 9.20
CA PHE A 146 6.04 -7.19 8.08
C PHE A 146 4.64 -7.66 8.50
N GLU A 147 4.55 -8.51 9.52
CA GLU A 147 3.27 -9.01 10.02
C GLU A 147 2.45 -7.88 10.67
N ALA A 148 3.09 -7.06 11.50
CA ALA A 148 2.47 -5.88 12.08
C ALA A 148 2.00 -4.91 11.00
N PHE A 149 2.82 -4.65 9.97
CA PHE A 149 2.41 -3.80 8.85
C PHE A 149 1.24 -4.37 8.05
N ARG A 150 1.21 -5.69 7.80
CA ARG A 150 0.08 -6.36 7.13
C ARG A 150 -1.21 -6.15 7.91
N ASN A 151 -1.18 -6.39 9.22
CA ASN A 151 -2.35 -6.24 10.08
C ASN A 151 -2.82 -4.78 10.13
N CYS A 152 -1.88 -3.85 10.35
CA CYS A 152 -2.18 -2.42 10.40
C CYS A 152 -2.77 -1.90 9.08
N LEU A 153 -2.19 -2.26 7.94
CA LEU A 153 -2.71 -1.88 6.62
C LEU A 153 -4.07 -2.51 6.34
N GLY A 154 -4.36 -3.71 6.86
CA GLY A 154 -5.68 -4.31 6.79
C GLY A 154 -6.75 -3.47 7.52
N ILE A 155 -6.45 -3.02 8.73
CA ILE A 155 -7.36 -2.16 9.52
C ILE A 155 -7.55 -0.80 8.84
N ILE A 156 -6.45 -0.19 8.38
CA ILE A 156 -6.48 1.09 7.64
C ILE A 156 -7.29 0.93 6.35
N TYR A 157 -7.12 -0.17 5.62
CA TYR A 157 -7.88 -0.46 4.41
C TYR A 157 -9.38 -0.54 4.68
N THR A 158 -9.81 -1.27 5.72
CA THR A 158 -11.22 -1.35 6.09
C THR A 158 -11.79 0.06 6.36
N ALA A 159 -11.10 0.87 7.16
CA ALA A 159 -11.51 2.25 7.41
C ALA A 159 -11.49 3.13 6.14
N TYR A 160 -10.61 2.84 5.18
CA TYR A 160 -10.51 3.56 3.90
C TYR A 160 -11.69 3.27 2.97
N VAL A 161 -12.10 1.99 2.85
CA VAL A 161 -13.19 1.60 1.93
C VAL A 161 -14.58 1.70 2.54
N GLU A 162 -14.67 1.73 3.88
CA GLU A 162 -15.92 1.90 4.63
C GLU A 162 -15.86 3.15 5.54
N PRO A 163 -16.04 4.36 4.97
CA PRO A 163 -15.97 5.62 5.73
C PRO A 163 -17.06 5.78 6.80
N SER A 164 -18.06 4.91 6.84
CA SER A 164 -19.13 4.90 7.85
C SER A 164 -18.68 4.34 9.21
N SER A 165 -17.44 3.88 9.35
CA SER A 165 -16.90 3.51 10.64
C SER A 165 -16.68 4.74 11.53
N ASP A 166 -16.91 4.63 12.84
CA ASP A 166 -16.60 5.69 13.81
C ASP A 166 -15.08 6.02 13.86
N ILE A 167 -14.26 5.25 13.13
CA ILE A 167 -12.82 5.26 13.19
C ILE A 167 -12.27 6.01 11.97
N ARG A 168 -11.75 7.21 12.24
CA ARG A 168 -11.09 8.02 11.22
C ARG A 168 -9.73 7.45 10.84
N ILE A 169 -9.46 7.34 9.54
CA ILE A 169 -8.18 6.85 9.01
C ILE A 169 -6.99 7.68 9.49
N GLU A 170 -7.17 8.98 9.65
CA GLU A 170 -6.13 9.90 10.14
C GLU A 170 -5.70 9.55 11.57
N THR A 171 -6.63 9.06 12.40
CA THR A 171 -6.31 8.58 13.76
C THR A 171 -5.44 7.33 13.69
N LEU A 172 -5.79 6.36 12.82
CA LEU A 172 -5.02 5.13 12.65
C LEU A 172 -3.60 5.42 12.13
N VAL A 173 -3.49 6.29 11.12
CA VAL A 173 -2.22 6.72 10.52
C VAL A 173 -1.39 7.53 11.52
N GLY A 174 -2.02 8.43 12.27
CA GLY A 174 -1.35 9.19 13.33
C GLY A 174 -0.79 8.28 14.43
N ASN A 175 -1.55 7.27 14.86
CA ASN A 175 -1.11 6.33 15.87
C ASN A 175 0.08 5.49 15.41
N ILE A 176 0.06 4.92 14.19
CA ILE A 176 1.17 4.09 13.72
C ILE A 176 2.46 4.89 13.47
N LEU A 177 2.35 6.13 12.98
CA LEU A 177 3.51 6.98 12.68
C LEU A 177 4.06 7.70 13.93
N GLY A 178 3.20 8.06 14.89
CA GLY A 178 3.55 8.93 16.01
C GLY A 178 3.63 8.25 17.38
N SER A 179 2.87 7.18 17.60
CA SER A 179 2.65 6.63 18.95
C SER A 179 3.40 5.32 19.20
N VAL A 180 4.01 4.72 18.18
CA VAL A 180 4.65 3.39 18.29
C VAL A 180 6.15 3.48 18.08
N ASN A 181 6.91 3.21 19.15
CA ASN A 181 8.36 3.14 19.12
C ASN A 181 8.82 1.73 19.51
N VAL A 182 9.58 1.09 18.61
CA VAL A 182 10.07 -0.28 18.75
C VAL A 182 11.36 -0.27 19.58
N PRO A 183 11.42 -1.08 20.67
CA PRO A 183 12.64 -1.25 21.44
C PRO A 183 13.77 -1.86 20.60
N PRO A 184 15.05 -1.63 20.96
CA PRO A 184 16.16 -2.25 20.27
C PRO A 184 16.18 -3.78 20.46
N PRO A 185 17.02 -4.50 19.67
CA PRO A 185 17.24 -5.93 19.84
C PRO A 185 17.56 -6.31 21.30
N GLY A 186 17.00 -7.42 21.77
CA GLY A 186 17.04 -7.85 23.18
C GLY A 186 16.00 -7.17 24.08
N GLY A 187 15.21 -6.23 23.55
CA GLY A 187 14.10 -5.59 24.24
C GLY A 187 12.91 -6.51 24.50
N HIS A 188 12.00 -6.04 25.37
CA HIS A 188 10.75 -6.72 25.67
C HIS A 188 9.76 -6.63 24.49
N ALA A 189 8.78 -7.54 24.47
CA ALA A 189 7.69 -7.50 23.50
C ALA A 189 6.91 -6.17 23.62
N LEU A 190 6.81 -5.44 22.51
CA LEU A 190 5.99 -4.25 22.39
C LEU A 190 4.56 -4.66 22.04
N ARG A 191 3.59 -4.27 22.88
CA ARG A 191 2.17 -4.40 22.57
C ARG A 191 1.61 -3.03 22.25
N PHE A 192 0.88 -2.91 21.16
CA PHE A 192 0.28 -1.64 20.75
C PHE A 192 -1.05 -1.87 20.02
N SER A 193 -1.79 -0.78 19.84
CA SER A 193 -3.01 -0.70 19.05
C SER A 193 -2.92 0.55 18.20
N ILE A 194 -3.38 0.48 16.95
CA ILE A 194 -3.57 1.65 16.11
C ILE A 194 -5.02 2.17 16.19
N GLY A 195 -5.95 1.36 16.69
CA GLY A 195 -7.38 1.65 16.83
C GLY A 195 -8.22 0.40 16.55
N ALA A 196 -9.54 0.56 16.42
CA ALA A 196 -10.45 -0.54 16.05
C ALA A 196 -10.41 -1.78 16.98
N ASP A 197 -10.13 -1.55 18.27
CA ASP A 197 -9.95 -2.61 19.28
C ASP A 197 -8.91 -3.68 18.89
N ASP A 198 -7.94 -3.28 18.06
CA ASP A 198 -6.88 -4.18 17.62
C ASP A 198 -5.81 -4.39 18.70
N ARG A 199 -5.06 -5.48 18.57
CA ARG A 199 -3.94 -5.80 19.47
C ARG A 199 -2.78 -6.36 18.66
N GLN A 200 -1.80 -5.52 18.42
CA GLN A 200 -0.56 -5.91 17.75
C GLN A 200 0.52 -6.22 18.78
N VAL A 201 1.40 -7.15 18.42
CA VAL A 201 2.58 -7.49 19.20
C VAL A 201 3.79 -7.53 18.27
N ILE A 202 4.84 -6.79 18.63
CA ILE A 202 6.14 -6.88 18.00
C ILE A 202 7.12 -7.41 19.04
N GLN A 203 7.80 -8.50 18.72
CA GLN A 203 8.92 -8.98 19.50
C GLN A 203 10.21 -8.57 18.78
N PRO A 204 10.99 -7.61 19.33
CA PRO A 204 12.31 -7.30 18.79
C PRO A 204 13.19 -8.56 18.73
N PRO A 205 14.09 -8.65 17.75
CA PRO A 205 15.00 -9.79 17.66
C PRO A 205 15.85 -9.88 18.93
N ALA A 206 16.13 -11.10 19.40
CA ALA A 206 16.90 -11.30 20.63
C ALA A 206 18.35 -10.78 20.50
N SER A 207 18.90 -10.81 19.29
CA SER A 207 20.24 -10.33 18.96
C SER A 207 20.23 -9.69 17.57
N PRO A 208 21.04 -8.65 17.32
CA PRO A 208 21.18 -8.05 15.98
C PRO A 208 21.86 -8.98 14.96
N THR A 209 22.58 -10.03 15.42
CA THR A 209 23.38 -10.89 14.53
C THR A 209 22.72 -12.23 14.19
N VAL A 210 21.64 -12.59 14.89
CA VAL A 210 20.98 -13.88 14.72
C VAL A 210 19.69 -13.68 13.95
N PRO A 211 19.53 -14.28 12.76
CA PRO A 211 18.33 -14.12 11.97
C PRO A 211 17.13 -14.76 12.68
N CYS A 212 16.07 -13.98 12.89
CA CYS A 212 14.78 -14.48 13.35
C CYS A 212 13.92 -14.78 12.13
N THR A 213 13.96 -16.02 11.64
CA THR A 213 13.21 -16.40 10.43
C THR A 213 11.73 -16.65 10.68
N GLY A 214 11.33 -16.98 11.92
CA GLY A 214 9.97 -17.35 12.27
C GLY A 214 9.40 -18.42 11.31
N LEU A 215 8.19 -18.17 10.80
CA LEU A 215 7.55 -19.02 9.79
C LEU A 215 8.01 -18.71 8.35
N SER A 216 8.87 -17.72 8.11
CA SER A 216 9.22 -17.28 6.75
C SER A 216 9.86 -18.40 5.93
N VAL A 217 10.79 -19.15 6.54
CA VAL A 217 11.43 -20.31 5.89
C VAL A 217 10.42 -21.43 5.64
N TYR A 218 9.56 -21.71 6.62
CA TYR A 218 8.48 -22.70 6.47
C TYR A 218 7.53 -22.33 5.33
N ASN A 219 7.08 -21.08 5.28
CA ASN A 219 6.19 -20.57 4.24
C ASN A 219 6.86 -20.63 2.87
N LEU A 220 8.14 -20.27 2.77
CA LEU A 220 8.90 -20.42 1.53
C LEU A 220 8.86 -21.87 1.02
N PHE A 221 9.17 -22.84 1.88
CA PHE A 221 9.12 -24.27 1.49
C PHE A 221 7.71 -24.75 1.18
N LYS A 222 6.69 -24.23 1.87
CA LYS A 222 5.29 -24.53 1.60
C LYS A 222 4.88 -24.06 0.20
N GLU A 223 5.29 -22.84 -0.19
CA GLU A 223 4.96 -22.24 -1.49
C GLU A 223 5.77 -22.83 -2.66
N LEU A 224 7.02 -23.24 -2.42
CA LEU A 224 7.85 -23.90 -3.44
C LEU A 224 7.38 -25.34 -3.77
N GLY A 225 6.47 -25.90 -2.97
CA GLY A 225 6.08 -27.30 -3.05
C GLY A 225 7.16 -28.23 -2.49
N GLN A 226 6.76 -29.45 -2.10
CA GLN A 226 7.72 -30.47 -1.68
C GLN A 226 8.56 -30.91 -2.88
N PHE A 227 9.88 -30.65 -2.84
CA PHE A 227 10.82 -31.35 -3.71
C PHE A 227 10.73 -32.84 -3.38
N ARG A 228 9.97 -33.61 -4.17
CA ARG A 228 10.05 -35.06 -4.15
C ARG A 228 11.43 -35.42 -4.71
N THR A 229 12.35 -35.78 -3.81
CA THR A 229 13.60 -36.48 -4.14
C THR A 229 13.31 -37.88 -4.65
#